data_AF-A0A2V2NAC8-F1
#
_entry.id   AF-A0A2V2NAC8-F1
#
_cell.length_a   1.000
_cell.length_b   1.000
_cell.length_c   1.000
_cell.angle_alpha   90.00
_cell.angle_beta   90.00
_cell.angle_gamma   90.00
#
_symmetry.space_group_name_H-M   'P 1'
#
loop_
_entity.id
_entity.type
_entity.pdbx_description
1 polymer ?
#
loop_
_entity_poly.entity_id
_entity_poly.type
_entity_poly.pdbx_seq_one_letter_code
_entity_poly.pdbx_strand_id
1 'polypeptide(L)'
;MSRSLEKVGRFRMEGEMIVIYLDGIGSFQVGKSQVISFLLRLGEEVIRDRDGGAVGMMSLSGSGRGVKMMIKERLYVAPVRRVKRVLEGKEKKGAVFGVK
;
A
#
# COMPACT_ATOMS: atom_id res chain seq x y z
N MET A 1 21.93 5.38 -8.99
CA MET A 1 20.83 6.10 -9.66
C MET A 1 19.65 6.21 -8.71
N SER A 2 19.24 7.42 -8.33
CA SER A 2 18.03 7.63 -7.52
C SER A 2 16.82 7.44 -8.42
N ARG A 3 15.97 6.45 -8.12
CA ARG A 3 14.64 6.39 -8.76
C ARG A 3 13.82 7.58 -8.26
N SER A 4 13.28 8.37 -9.17
CA SER A 4 12.38 9.46 -8.80
C SER A 4 11.06 8.86 -8.32
N LEU A 5 10.61 9.32 -7.15
CA LEU A 5 9.32 8.93 -6.58
C LEU A 5 8.34 10.07 -6.80
N GLU A 6 7.30 9.80 -7.57
CA GLU A 6 6.22 10.76 -7.82
C GLU A 6 5.01 10.39 -6.98
N LYS A 7 4.40 11.36 -6.29
CA LYS A 7 3.17 11.10 -5.54
C LYS A 7 2.02 10.93 -6.53
N VAL A 8 1.43 9.74 -6.56
CA VAL A 8 0.39 9.34 -7.53
C VAL A 8 -0.88 8.84 -6.85
N GLY A 9 -0.99 9.02 -5.53
CA GLY A 9 -2.12 8.50 -4.79
C GLY A 9 -2.02 8.66 -3.28
N ARG A 10 -3.00 8.08 -2.60
CA ARG A 10 -3.13 8.11 -1.14
C ARG A 10 -3.77 6.83 -0.63
N PHE A 11 -3.52 6.47 0.61
CA PHE A 11 -4.24 5.40 1.30
C PHE A 11 -4.87 5.89 2.60
N ARG A 12 -5.91 5.21 3.08
CA ARG A 12 -6.57 5.47 4.36
C ARG A 12 -7.23 4.21 4.92
N MET A 13 -7.58 4.24 6.20
CA MET A 13 -8.46 3.25 6.80
C MET A 13 -9.92 3.52 6.40
N GLU A 14 -10.65 2.45 6.05
CA GLU A 14 -12.10 2.40 5.92
C GLU A 14 -12.59 1.12 6.60
N GLY A 15 -13.10 1.24 7.83
CA GLY A 15 -13.38 0.07 8.68
C GLY A 15 -12.12 -0.77 8.91
N GLU A 16 -12.20 -2.07 8.60
CA GLU A 16 -11.09 -3.02 8.69
C GLU A 16 -10.24 -3.11 7.41
N MET A 17 -10.47 -2.22 6.44
CA MET A 17 -9.74 -2.20 5.17
C MET A 17 -8.80 -1.01 5.09
N ILE A 18 -7.61 -1.21 4.53
CA ILE A 18 -6.82 -0.12 3.95
C ILE A 18 -7.25 0.05 2.51
N VAL A 19 -7.79 1.23 2.18
CA VAL A 19 -8.16 1.57 0.82
C VAL A 19 -7.08 2.46 0.21
N ILE A 20 -6.56 2.02 -0.93
CA ILE A 20 -5.50 2.66 -1.71
C ILE A 20 -6.15 3.31 -2.93
N TYR A 21 -6.03 4.62 -3.05
CA TYR A 21 -6.48 5.41 -4.18
C TYR A 21 -5.28 5.79 -5.03
N LEU A 22 -5.29 5.42 -6.31
CA LEU A 22 -4.29 5.78 -7.30
C LEU A 22 -4.92 6.69 -8.35
N ASP A 23 -4.33 7.88 -8.51
CA ASP A 23 -4.85 8.94 -9.37
C ASP A 23 -4.87 8.46 -10.83
N GLY A 24 -6.05 8.53 -11.47
CA GLY A 24 -6.27 8.06 -12.85
C GLY A 24 -6.27 6.54 -13.05
N ILE A 25 -6.10 5.74 -11.99
CA ILE A 25 -6.01 4.27 -12.09
C ILE A 25 -7.16 3.57 -11.37
N GLY A 26 -7.60 4.11 -10.23
CA GLY A 26 -8.73 3.58 -9.47
C GLY A 26 -8.40 3.35 -7.99
N SER A 27 -9.22 2.52 -7.34
CA SER A 27 -9.06 2.21 -5.92
C SER A 27 -8.99 0.72 -5.65
N PHE A 28 -8.16 0.36 -4.67
CA PHE A 28 -7.84 -1.01 -4.30
C PHE A 28 -7.90 -1.16 -2.79
N GLN A 29 -7.99 -2.38 -2.31
CA GLN A 29 -8.16 -2.66 -0.89
C GLN A 29 -7.36 -3.87 -0.43
N VAL A 30 -6.94 -3.80 0.83
CA VAL A 30 -6.29 -4.88 1.57
C VAL A 30 -6.77 -4.86 3.01
N GLY A 31 -6.95 -6.03 3.62
CA GLY A 31 -7.36 -6.13 5.01
C GLY A 31 -6.31 -5.59 5.97
N LYS A 32 -6.75 -4.95 7.06
CA LYS A 32 -5.87 -4.47 8.13
C LYS A 32 -5.03 -5.58 8.73
N SER A 33 -5.63 -6.74 8.99
CA SER A 33 -4.94 -7.93 9.52
C SER A 33 -3.84 -8.43 8.59
N GLN A 34 -4.12 -8.48 7.29
CA GLN A 34 -3.14 -8.79 6.25
C GLN A 34 -1.99 -7.78 6.26
N VAL A 35 -2.30 -6.49 6.40
CA VAL A 35 -1.26 -5.46 6.45
C VAL A 35 -0.36 -5.61 7.67
N ILE A 36 -0.95 -5.92 8.83
CA ILE A 36 -0.18 -6.20 10.04
C ILE A 36 0.70 -7.43 9.86
N SER A 37 0.19 -8.49 9.22
CA SER A 37 0.92 -9.74 8.93
C SER A 37 2.23 -9.46 8.18
N PHE A 38 2.19 -8.78 7.03
CA PHE A 38 3.42 -8.54 6.27
C PHE A 38 4.32 -7.48 6.94
N LEU A 39 3.79 -6.54 7.74
CA LEU A 39 4.61 -5.63 8.55
C LEU A 39 5.44 -6.38 9.61
N LEU A 40 4.98 -7.56 10.04
CA LEU A 40 5.72 -8.52 10.87
C LEU A 40 6.64 -9.43 10.04
N ARG A 41 6.82 -9.13 8.75
CA ARG A 41 7.65 -9.87 7.77
C ARG A 41 7.15 -11.28 7.45
N LEU A 42 5.85 -11.52 7.55
CA LEU A 42 5.23 -12.82 7.27
C LEU A 42 4.87 -13.03 5.79
N GLY A 43 5.73 -12.59 4.87
CA GLY A 43 5.55 -12.81 3.42
C GLY A 43 4.86 -11.65 2.68
N GLU A 44 4.16 -12.01 1.60
CA GLU A 44 3.46 -11.08 0.71
C GLU A 44 1.94 -11.26 0.83
N GLU A 45 1.18 -10.21 0.53
CA GLU A 45 -0.28 -10.20 0.67
C GLU A 45 -0.97 -9.77 -0.62
N VAL A 46 -2.14 -10.35 -0.90
CA VAL A 46 -2.90 -10.04 -2.12
C VAL A 46 -3.64 -8.72 -1.99
N ILE A 47 -3.47 -7.85 -2.98
CA ILE A 47 -4.25 -6.62 -3.15
C ILE A 47 -5.46 -6.95 -4.02
N ARG A 48 -6.64 -6.50 -3.58
CA ARG A 48 -7.90 -6.72 -4.30
C ARG A 48 -8.49 -5.42 -4.82
N ASP A 49 -9.28 -5.51 -5.88
CA ASP A 49 -10.17 -4.42 -6.27
C ASP A 49 -11.42 -4.37 -5.37
N ARG A 50 -12.37 -3.47 -5.70
CA ARG A 50 -13.61 -3.31 -4.95
C ARG A 50 -14.56 -4.49 -5.08
N ASP A 51 -14.47 -5.25 -6.16
CA ASP A 51 -15.30 -6.41 -6.44
C ASP A 51 -14.70 -7.71 -5.84
N GLY A 52 -13.53 -7.61 -5.21
CA GLY A 52 -12.83 -8.70 -4.54
C GLY A 52 -11.86 -9.46 -5.45
N GLY A 53 -11.71 -9.04 -6.71
CA GLY A 53 -10.77 -9.61 -7.66
C GLY A 53 -9.33 -9.34 -7.27
N ALA A 54 -8.47 -10.34 -7.36
CA ALA A 54 -7.04 -10.19 -7.12
C ALA A 54 -6.41 -9.38 -8.27
N VAL A 55 -5.74 -8.27 -7.93
CA VAL A 55 -5.16 -7.34 -8.93
C VAL A 55 -3.69 -7.04 -8.70
N GLY A 56 -3.11 -7.58 -7.62
CA GLY A 56 -1.76 -7.24 -7.24
C GLY A 56 -1.28 -7.90 -5.95
N MET A 57 -0.05 -7.56 -5.58
CA MET A 57 0.62 -8.05 -4.39
C MET A 57 1.26 -6.91 -3.60
N MET A 58 1.33 -7.08 -2.28
CA MET A 58 1.92 -6.15 -1.32
C MET A 58 3.04 -6.86 -0.55
N SER A 59 4.19 -6.20 -0.42
CA SER A 59 5.34 -6.74 0.31
C SER A 59 6.20 -5.66 0.94
N LEU A 60 7.11 -6.03 1.84
CA LEU A 60 8.12 -5.10 2.35
C LEU A 60 9.26 -4.92 1.34
N SER A 61 9.75 -3.69 1.21
CA SER A 61 11.03 -3.44 0.56
C SER A 61 12.16 -4.17 1.30
N GLY A 62 13.26 -4.51 0.59
CA GLY A 62 14.43 -5.15 1.24
C GLY A 62 15.04 -4.35 2.39
N SER A 63 14.85 -3.01 2.40
CA SER A 63 15.28 -2.16 3.52
C SER A 63 14.32 -2.15 4.72
N GLY A 64 13.12 -2.73 4.57
CA GLY A 64 12.04 -2.67 5.56
C GLY A 64 11.39 -1.29 5.75
N ARG A 65 11.81 -0.26 5.00
CA ARG A 65 11.32 1.12 5.17
C ARG A 65 10.13 1.47 4.26
N GLY A 66 9.95 0.75 3.16
CA GLY A 66 8.82 0.92 2.24
C GLY A 66 7.94 -0.32 2.17
N VAL A 67 6.64 -0.09 2.02
CA VAL A 67 5.66 -1.08 1.57
C VAL A 67 5.59 -0.97 0.06
N LYS A 68 5.95 -2.04 -0.64
CA LYS A 68 5.83 -2.18 -2.09
C LYS A 68 4.45 -2.72 -2.42
N MET A 69 3.87 -2.20 -3.48
CA MET A 69 2.57 -2.60 -4.02
C MET A 69 2.74 -2.78 -5.52
N MET A 70 2.67 -4.02 -6.00
CA MET A 70 2.64 -4.36 -7.41
C MET A 70 1.17 -4.46 -7.81
N ILE A 71 0.63 -3.44 -8.50
CA ILE A 71 -0.78 -3.40 -8.91
C ILE A 71 -0.82 -3.21 -10.42
N LYS A 72 -1.47 -4.14 -11.14
CA LYS A 72 -1.53 -4.15 -12.61
C LYS A 72 -0.14 -3.93 -13.23
N GLU A 73 0.85 -4.71 -12.77
CA GLU A 73 2.25 -4.69 -13.23
C GLU A 73 3.02 -3.38 -12.98
N ARG A 74 2.44 -2.41 -12.27
CA ARG A 74 3.10 -1.15 -11.90
C ARG A 74 3.46 -1.11 -10.44
N LEU A 75 4.68 -0.64 -10.15
CA LEU A 75 5.22 -0.61 -8.78
C LEU A 75 4.90 0.72 -8.10
N TYR A 76 4.24 0.61 -6.96
CA TYR A 76 3.97 1.70 -6.05
C TYR A 76 4.61 1.46 -4.70
N VAL A 77 4.87 2.53 -3.97
CA VAL A 77 5.52 2.48 -2.66
C VAL A 77 4.84 3.43 -1.68
N ALA A 78 4.68 2.99 -0.45
CA ALA A 78 4.31 3.83 0.68
C ALA A 78 5.34 3.68 1.82
N PRO A 79 5.69 4.74 2.57
CA PRO A 79 6.59 4.61 3.71
C PRO A 79 5.94 3.79 4.84
N VAL A 80 6.64 2.78 5.36
CA VAL A 80 6.15 1.92 6.47
C VAL A 80 5.76 2.77 7.68
N ARG A 81 6.55 3.80 8.01
CA ARG A 81 6.24 4.72 9.12
C ARG A 81 4.86 5.37 8.93
N ARG A 82 4.53 5.80 7.71
CA ARG A 82 3.22 6.41 7.40
C ARG A 82 2.11 5.37 7.50
N VAL A 83 2.33 4.15 7.00
CA VAL A 83 1.36 3.04 7.10
C VAL A 83 1.02 2.76 8.55
N LYS A 84 2.03 2.60 9.42
CA LYS A 84 1.82 2.40 10.87
C LYS A 84 1.02 3.51 11.52
N ARG A 85 1.36 4.79 11.25
CA ARG A 85 0.62 5.93 11.82
C ARG A 85 -0.84 5.98 11.38
N VAL A 86 -1.15 5.56 10.15
CA VAL A 86 -2.53 5.46 9.66
C VAL A 86 -3.27 4.30 10.33
N LEU A 87 -2.63 3.14 10.47
CA LEU A 87 -3.18 1.98 11.20
C LEU A 87 -3.50 2.30 12.66
N GLU A 88 -2.63 3.06 13.32
CA GLU A 88 -2.78 3.52 14.71
C GLU A 88 -3.79 4.67 14.86
N GLY A 89 -4.40 5.14 13.77
CA GLY A 89 -5.33 6.28 13.79
C GLY A 89 -4.67 7.65 14.06
N LYS A 90 -3.35 7.69 14.21
CA LYS A 90 -2.57 8.93 14.43
C LYS A 90 -2.56 9.83 13.20
N GLU A 91 -2.83 9.28 12.02
CA GLU A 91 -2.93 10.02 10.77
C GLU A 91 -4.11 9.50 9.94
N LYS A 92 -4.90 10.42 9.35
CA LYS A 92 -6.10 10.03 8.59
C LYS A 92 -5.79 9.39 7.23
N LYS A 93 -4.67 9.77 6.61
CA LYS A 93 -4.30 9.37 5.23
C LYS A 93 -2.78 9.29 5.08
N GLY A 94 -2.28 8.45 4.20
CA GLY A 94 -0.86 8.39 3.79
C GLY A 94 -0.68 8.58 2.28
N ALA A 95 0.51 8.98 1.85
CA ALA A 95 0.82 9.14 0.43
C ALA A 95 1.28 7.83 -0.19
N VAL A 96 0.96 7.64 -1.47
CA VAL A 96 1.44 6.56 -2.32
C VAL A 96 2.26 7.15 -3.45
N PHE A 97 3.40 6.54 -3.74
CA PHE A 97 4.36 7.00 -4.72
C PHE A 97 4.52 5.98 -5.84
N GLY A 98 4.53 6.43 -7.09
CA GLY A 98 4.88 5.60 -8.24
C GLY A 98 6.39 5.56 -8.41
N VAL A 99 6.90 4.40 -8.84
CA VAL A 99 8.31 4.21 -9.19
C VAL A 99 8.42 4.28 -10.71
N LYS A 100 9.13 5.30 -11.22
CA LYS A 100 9.55 5.37 -12.63
C LYS A 100 10.79 4.51 -12.86
#